data_AF-A0A843S6Y5-F1
#
_entry.id   AF-A0A843S6Y5-F1
#
_cell.length_a   1.000
_cell.length_b   1.000
_cell.length_c   1.000
_cell.angle_alpha   90.00
_cell.angle_beta   90.00
_cell.angle_gamma   90.00
#
_symmetry.space_group_name_H-M   'P 1'
#
loop_
_entity.id
_entity.type
_entity.pdbx_description
1 polymer ?
#
loop_
_entity_poly.entity_id
_entity_poly.type
_entity_poly.pdbx_seq_one_letter_code
_entity_poly.pdbx_strand_id
1 'polypeptide(L)'
;MGREHVRRQDGEELRHPAARRGSGRQSQPLDGSIECQIAQGCVGDFIVIRGKDEDGSIIPVTITSDTTLGPDDRTRWKKGGTPTVYSGKQFWWSEHDPEFDEVIDTRGRWDVESPLGEWTRVECICDGDRITNIVNGVTVNECYDALPSAGKILLESEGFEILVRRFELQPLRRRS
;
A
#
# COMPACT_ATOMS: atom_id res chain seq x y z
N MET A 1 -17.13 7.91 -36.81
CA MET A 1 -15.66 7.87 -36.63
C MET A 1 -15.36 8.74 -35.41
N GLY A 2 -15.34 8.25 -34.18
CA GLY A 2 -14.66 7.05 -33.69
C GLY A 2 -13.41 7.51 -32.93
N ARG A 3 -13.59 7.96 -31.68
CA ARG A 3 -12.53 8.11 -30.67
C ARG A 3 -13.16 7.89 -29.30
N GLU A 4 -13.21 6.63 -28.91
CA GLU A 4 -13.52 6.21 -27.55
C GLU A 4 -12.31 6.56 -26.68
N HIS A 5 -12.50 7.41 -25.67
CA HIS A 5 -11.53 7.62 -24.61
C HIS A 5 -11.99 6.80 -23.42
N VAL A 6 -11.40 5.61 -23.26
CA VAL A 6 -11.50 4.85 -22.02
C VAL A 6 -10.36 5.34 -21.12
N ARG A 7 -10.70 6.04 -20.05
CA ARG A 7 -9.79 6.40 -18.95
C ARG A 7 -9.94 5.32 -17.89
N ARG A 8 -8.84 4.70 -17.45
CA ARG A 8 -8.82 3.71 -16.36
C ARG A 8 -7.94 4.21 -15.20
N GLN A 9 -8.37 3.98 -13.96
CA GLN A 9 -7.74 4.42 -12.72
C GLN A 9 -7.13 3.21 -12.06
N ASP A 10 -5.92 3.35 -11.54
CA ASP A 10 -5.52 3.02 -10.16
C ASP A 10 -4.15 3.64 -9.89
N GLY A 11 -3.89 4.21 -8.69
CA GLY A 11 -2.59 3.88 -8.10
C GLY A 11 -1.71 4.72 -7.15
N GLU A 12 -2.09 5.80 -6.47
CA GLU A 12 -1.13 6.51 -5.57
C GLU A 12 -0.62 5.78 -4.30
N GLU A 13 0.61 5.29 -4.35
CA GLU A 13 1.29 4.60 -3.24
C GLU A 13 2.00 5.54 -2.24
N LEU A 14 1.80 5.37 -0.93
CA LEU A 14 2.56 6.08 0.12
C LEU A 14 3.72 5.21 0.63
N ARG A 15 4.97 5.62 0.40
CA ARG A 15 6.17 4.89 0.89
C ARG A 15 6.81 5.52 2.12
N HIS A 16 7.67 4.75 2.80
CA HIS A 16 8.59 5.22 3.85
C HIS A 16 10.10 4.85 3.59
N PRO A 17 10.82 5.35 2.55
CA PRO A 17 12.22 4.93 2.31
C PRO A 17 13.30 5.38 3.32
N ALA A 18 14.13 4.51 3.91
CA ALA A 18 15.22 4.96 4.81
C ALA A 18 16.14 6.07 4.20
N ALA A 19 16.52 7.07 5.00
CA ALA A 19 17.23 8.25 4.51
C ALA A 19 18.71 7.99 4.14
N ARG A 20 19.14 8.37 2.92
CA ARG A 20 20.25 9.32 2.66
C ARG A 20 20.45 9.72 1.19
N ARG A 21 21.21 10.81 1.00
CA ARG A 21 21.50 11.60 -0.22
C ARG A 21 22.52 10.89 -1.14
N GLY A 22 22.27 10.91 -2.45
CA GLY A 22 23.28 10.62 -3.48
C GLY A 22 22.73 10.78 -4.90
N SER A 23 23.38 11.57 -5.73
CA SER A 23 23.06 11.79 -7.15
C SER A 23 23.80 10.77 -8.03
N GLY A 24 23.09 10.01 -8.84
CA GLY A 24 23.70 9.16 -9.86
C GLY A 24 22.72 8.16 -10.45
N ARG A 25 22.55 8.17 -11.78
CA ARG A 25 21.69 7.26 -12.52
C ARG A 25 22.41 5.92 -12.73
N GLN A 26 22.16 4.96 -11.85
CA GLN A 26 22.38 3.52 -12.02
C GLN A 26 21.17 2.81 -11.40
N SER A 27 20.83 1.61 -11.86
CA SER A 27 19.72 0.80 -11.32
C SER A 27 19.75 0.84 -9.80
N GLN A 28 18.86 1.62 -9.18
CA GLN A 28 18.92 1.84 -7.75
C GLN A 28 18.71 0.48 -7.08
N PRO A 29 19.57 0.09 -6.11
CA PRO A 29 19.20 -0.97 -5.18
C PRO A 29 17.80 -0.62 -4.66
N LEU A 30 16.85 -1.55 -4.70
CA LEU A 30 15.56 -1.30 -4.06
C LEU A 30 15.86 -1.07 -2.57
N ASP A 31 15.70 0.17 -2.12
CA ASP A 31 15.54 0.45 -0.69
C ASP A 31 14.25 -0.30 -0.27
N GLY A 32 14.30 -1.09 0.80
CA GLY A 32 13.12 -1.83 1.24
C GLY A 32 11.96 -0.90 1.61
N SER A 33 10.73 -1.30 1.33
CA SER A 33 9.53 -0.46 1.48
C SER A 33 8.35 -1.22 2.10
N ILE A 34 7.54 -0.46 2.84
CA ILE A 34 6.17 -0.82 3.21
C ILE A 34 5.27 0.14 2.45
N GLU A 35 4.36 -0.42 1.67
CA GLU A 35 3.63 0.30 0.65
C GLU A 35 2.13 0.22 0.94
N CYS A 36 1.43 1.33 0.77
CA CYS A 36 -0.02 1.31 0.61
C CYS A 36 -0.31 1.15 -0.88
N GLN A 37 -0.76 -0.03 -1.29
CA GLN A 37 -1.10 -0.29 -2.69
C GLN A 37 -2.29 0.56 -3.10
N ILE A 38 -2.27 1.05 -4.34
CA ILE A 38 -3.48 1.46 -5.01
C ILE A 38 -3.50 0.71 -6.35
N ALA A 39 -4.43 -0.22 -6.46
CA ALA A 39 -4.69 -1.06 -7.62
C ALA A 39 -6.15 -1.50 -7.49
N GLN A 40 -6.86 -1.66 -8.61
CA GLN A 40 -8.26 -2.04 -8.62
C GLN A 40 -8.38 -3.38 -7.89
N GLY A 41 -9.34 -3.51 -6.97
CA GLY A 41 -9.44 -4.71 -6.12
C GLY A 41 -8.52 -4.74 -4.90
N CYS A 42 -7.53 -3.87 -4.82
CA CYS A 42 -6.41 -3.95 -3.87
C CYS A 42 -6.07 -2.60 -3.20
N VAL A 43 -6.93 -1.59 -3.29
CA VAL A 43 -6.64 -0.26 -2.74
C VAL A 43 -6.55 -0.31 -1.22
N GLY A 44 -5.40 0.10 -0.68
CA GLY A 44 -5.10 0.11 0.75
C GLY A 44 -4.50 -1.19 1.29
N ASP A 45 -4.24 -2.18 0.42
CA ASP A 45 -3.41 -3.32 0.79
C ASP A 45 -2.01 -2.88 1.21
N PHE A 46 -1.36 -3.68 2.05
CA PHE A 46 0.07 -3.52 2.29
C PHE A 46 0.86 -4.35 1.29
N ILE A 47 1.93 -3.79 0.73
CA ILE A 47 2.99 -4.58 0.09
C ILE A 47 4.27 -4.37 0.88
N VAL A 48 4.88 -5.48 1.31
CA VAL A 48 6.12 -5.45 2.09
C VAL A 48 7.26 -5.90 1.20
N ILE A 49 8.03 -4.96 0.64
CA ILE A 49 9.11 -5.25 -0.29
C ILE A 49 10.45 -5.25 0.45
N ARG A 50 11.20 -6.34 0.31
CA ARG A 50 12.56 -6.41 0.85
C ARG A 50 13.51 -5.66 -0.06
N GLY A 51 14.37 -4.86 0.55
CA GLY A 51 15.43 -4.17 -0.17
C GLY A 51 16.72 -4.95 -0.22
N LYS A 52 17.71 -4.39 -0.93
CA LYS A 52 19.11 -4.80 -0.84
C LYS A 52 19.99 -3.59 -0.56
N ASP A 53 20.99 -3.76 0.30
CA ASP A 53 22.02 -2.75 0.51
C ASP A 53 23.05 -2.76 -0.64
N GLU A 54 24.03 -1.86 -0.56
CA GLU A 54 25.10 -1.69 -1.57
C GLU A 54 25.94 -2.96 -1.75
N ASP A 55 26.07 -3.77 -0.70
CA ASP A 55 26.79 -5.04 -0.70
C ASP A 55 25.90 -6.21 -1.20
N GLY A 56 24.64 -5.92 -1.53
CA GLY A 56 23.66 -6.90 -2.00
C GLY A 56 22.99 -7.72 -0.89
N SER A 57 23.25 -7.39 0.38
CA SER A 57 22.61 -8.04 1.53
C SER A 57 21.16 -7.58 1.66
N ILE A 58 20.28 -8.47 2.10
CA ILE A 58 18.86 -8.17 2.23
C ILE A 58 18.64 -7.18 3.36
N ILE A 59 17.96 -6.07 3.07
CA ILE A 59 17.40 -5.18 4.08
C ILE A 59 16.09 -5.80 4.55
N PRO A 60 15.98 -6.21 5.83
CA PRO A 60 14.75 -6.79 6.33
C PRO A 60 13.67 -5.73 6.37
N VAL A 61 12.51 -6.06 5.79
CA VAL A 61 11.30 -5.27 5.92
C VAL A 61 10.20 -6.17 6.47
N THR A 62 9.63 -5.77 7.60
CA THR A 62 8.61 -6.56 8.30
C THR A 62 7.54 -5.66 8.86
N ILE A 63 6.32 -6.18 8.93
CA ILE A 63 5.21 -5.61 9.70
C ILE A 63 4.51 -6.73 10.46
N THR A 64 3.85 -6.39 11.56
CA THR A 64 2.87 -7.25 12.23
C THR A 64 1.48 -6.68 12.00
N SER A 65 0.52 -7.53 11.64
CA SER A 65 -0.88 -7.15 11.57
C SER A 65 -1.74 -8.17 12.29
N ASP A 66 -2.87 -7.70 12.83
CA ASP A 66 -3.92 -8.57 13.33
C ASP A 66 -4.70 -9.16 12.16
N THR A 67 -4.80 -10.48 12.10
CA THR A 67 -5.38 -11.17 10.94
C THR A 67 -6.48 -12.17 11.30
N THR A 68 -7.28 -12.49 10.29
CA THR A 68 -8.16 -13.66 10.23
C THR A 68 -7.94 -14.38 8.91
N LEU A 69 -8.31 -15.66 8.82
CA LEU A 69 -8.42 -16.32 7.52
C LEU A 69 -9.74 -15.95 6.85
N GLY A 70 -9.66 -15.64 5.55
CA GLY A 70 -10.82 -15.56 4.66
C GLY A 70 -11.29 -16.95 4.22
N PRO A 71 -12.36 -17.02 3.42
CA PRO A 71 -12.92 -18.29 2.91
C PRO A 71 -11.99 -19.00 1.89
N ASP A 72 -10.95 -18.32 1.41
CA ASP A 72 -9.92 -18.81 0.50
C ASP A 72 -8.64 -19.26 1.24
N ASP A 73 -8.71 -19.43 2.57
CA ASP A 73 -7.59 -19.73 3.47
C ASP A 73 -6.43 -18.73 3.39
N ARG A 74 -6.67 -17.53 2.85
CA ARG A 74 -5.70 -16.44 2.83
C ARG A 74 -6.05 -15.43 3.91
N THR A 75 -5.01 -14.90 4.51
CA THR A 75 -5.12 -13.94 5.60
C THR A 75 -5.70 -12.60 5.13
N ARG A 76 -6.63 -12.05 5.90
CA ARG A 76 -7.19 -10.70 5.77
C ARG A 76 -6.93 -9.91 7.04
N TRP A 77 -6.82 -8.59 6.93
CA TRP A 77 -6.78 -7.72 8.11
C TRP A 77 -8.06 -7.85 8.94
N LYS A 78 -7.90 -7.96 10.26
CA LYS A 78 -9.01 -7.90 11.22
C LYS A 78 -8.50 -7.40 12.55
N LYS A 79 -8.92 -6.19 12.95
CA LYS A 79 -8.57 -5.60 14.24
C LYS A 79 -8.86 -6.56 15.40
N GLY A 80 -7.86 -6.82 16.25
CA GLY A 80 -7.96 -7.75 17.38
C GLY A 80 -7.96 -9.23 16.99
N GLY A 81 -7.61 -9.55 15.74
CA GLY A 81 -7.35 -10.90 15.26
C GLY A 81 -6.00 -11.46 15.74
N THR A 82 -5.50 -12.47 15.05
CA THR A 82 -4.23 -13.13 15.40
C THR A 82 -3.04 -12.31 14.89
N PRO A 83 -2.12 -11.89 15.78
CA PRO A 83 -0.89 -11.22 15.37
C PRO A 83 -0.08 -12.08 14.39
N THR A 84 0.19 -11.55 13.21
CA THR A 84 0.91 -12.27 12.14
C THR A 84 1.95 -11.36 11.50
N VAL A 85 3.18 -11.87 11.37
CA VAL A 85 4.30 -11.13 10.77
C VAL A 85 4.31 -11.33 9.25
N TYR A 86 4.46 -10.24 8.51
CA TYR A 86 4.55 -10.21 7.05
C TYR A 86 5.89 -9.66 6.59
N SER A 87 6.39 -10.19 5.48
CA SER A 87 7.62 -9.75 4.83
C SER A 87 7.70 -10.33 3.42
N GLY A 88 8.04 -9.50 2.43
CA GLY A 88 8.26 -9.92 1.04
C GLY A 88 7.01 -10.41 0.31
N LYS A 89 5.83 -9.90 0.68
CA LYS A 89 4.54 -10.27 0.07
C LYS A 89 3.51 -9.16 0.28
N GLN A 90 2.48 -9.17 -0.56
CA GLN A 90 1.24 -8.42 -0.35
C GLN A 90 0.45 -8.99 0.82
N PHE A 91 -0.24 -8.10 1.53
CA PHE A 91 -1.14 -8.41 2.62
C PHE A 91 -2.46 -7.66 2.41
N TRP A 92 -3.51 -8.46 2.23
CA TRP A 92 -4.83 -8.00 1.82
C TRP A 92 -5.65 -7.39 2.96
N TRP A 93 -6.40 -6.35 2.60
CA TRP A 93 -7.36 -5.66 3.46
C TRP A 93 -8.56 -6.55 3.84
N SER A 94 -9.40 -6.12 4.80
CA SER A 94 -10.43 -6.98 5.41
C SER A 94 -11.37 -7.71 4.45
N GLU A 95 -11.93 -7.02 3.46
CA GLU A 95 -12.94 -7.58 2.56
C GLU A 95 -12.39 -7.80 1.14
N HIS A 96 -11.07 -7.99 0.99
CA HIS A 96 -10.49 -8.34 -0.30
C HIS A 96 -11.15 -9.62 -0.84
N ASP A 97 -11.68 -9.52 -2.06
CA ASP A 97 -12.60 -10.52 -2.58
C ASP A 97 -11.88 -11.85 -2.86
N PRO A 98 -12.31 -12.98 -2.26
CA PRO A 98 -11.68 -14.29 -2.50
C PRO A 98 -11.82 -14.78 -3.94
N GLU A 99 -12.75 -14.21 -4.71
CA GLU A 99 -12.97 -14.49 -6.13
C GLU A 99 -12.39 -13.38 -7.02
N PHE A 100 -11.59 -12.45 -6.46
CA PHE A 100 -10.94 -11.41 -7.23
C PHE A 100 -10.01 -12.01 -8.30
N ASP A 101 -10.09 -11.44 -9.50
CA ASP A 101 -9.21 -11.78 -10.62
C ASP A 101 -8.57 -10.50 -11.16
N GLU A 102 -7.26 -10.55 -11.42
CA GLU A 102 -6.46 -9.41 -11.86
C GLU A 102 -6.60 -9.20 -13.38
N VAL A 103 -7.78 -8.76 -13.82
CA VAL A 103 -8.03 -8.38 -15.21
C VAL A 103 -8.50 -6.94 -15.33
N ILE A 104 -8.48 -6.39 -16.55
CA ILE A 104 -8.74 -4.96 -16.76
C ILE A 104 -10.20 -4.64 -16.36
N ASP A 105 -10.42 -3.60 -15.56
CA ASP A 105 -11.72 -3.20 -14.95
C ASP A 105 -12.25 -4.08 -13.80
N THR A 106 -11.50 -5.00 -13.21
CA THR A 106 -12.06 -5.79 -12.09
C THR A 106 -12.04 -5.10 -10.75
N ARG A 107 -13.06 -5.38 -9.95
CA ARG A 107 -13.18 -4.88 -8.58
C ARG A 107 -13.70 -6.00 -7.71
N GLY A 108 -13.28 -6.02 -6.46
CA GLY A 108 -13.91 -6.83 -5.43
C GLY A 108 -15.34 -6.37 -5.17
N ARG A 109 -16.21 -7.32 -4.77
CA ARG A 109 -17.62 -7.05 -4.45
C ARG A 109 -17.82 -6.03 -3.32
N TRP A 110 -16.81 -5.84 -2.46
CA TRP A 110 -16.87 -5.03 -1.25
C TRP A 110 -15.89 -3.87 -1.23
N ASP A 111 -15.19 -3.64 -2.34
CA ASP A 111 -14.25 -2.55 -2.52
C ASP A 111 -14.84 -1.19 -2.16
N VAL A 112 -14.06 -0.40 -1.44
CA VAL A 112 -14.50 0.90 -0.88
C VAL A 112 -13.92 2.10 -1.65
N GLU A 113 -12.99 1.88 -2.58
CA GLU A 113 -12.52 2.92 -3.49
C GLU A 113 -13.64 3.37 -4.43
N SER A 114 -13.50 4.55 -5.05
CA SER A 114 -14.53 5.08 -5.94
C SER A 114 -14.51 4.35 -7.29
N PRO A 115 -15.65 4.21 -8.00
CA PRO A 115 -15.69 3.64 -9.34
C PRO A 115 -14.78 4.37 -10.32
N LEU A 116 -14.56 3.72 -11.45
CA LEU A 116 -13.69 4.26 -12.48
C LEU A 116 -14.13 5.66 -12.96
N GLY A 117 -13.20 6.61 -12.93
CA GLY A 117 -13.37 8.00 -13.34
C GLY A 117 -13.73 8.94 -12.19
N GLU A 118 -13.95 8.40 -10.99
CA GLU A 118 -14.28 9.16 -9.78
C GLU A 118 -13.09 9.23 -8.82
N TRP A 119 -12.99 10.32 -8.04
CA TRP A 119 -11.87 10.48 -7.12
C TRP A 119 -12.00 9.56 -5.91
N THR A 120 -10.98 8.73 -5.67
CA THR A 120 -10.78 7.99 -4.42
C THR A 120 -9.91 8.82 -3.48
N ARG A 121 -10.29 8.89 -2.20
CA ARG A 121 -9.44 9.46 -1.15
C ARG A 121 -8.72 8.34 -0.42
N VAL A 122 -7.39 8.39 -0.39
CA VAL A 122 -6.55 7.49 0.41
C VAL A 122 -5.79 8.29 1.45
N GLU A 123 -5.75 7.80 2.68
CA GLU A 123 -5.01 8.37 3.79
C GLU A 123 -4.16 7.28 4.43
N CYS A 124 -2.85 7.50 4.52
CA CYS A 124 -1.94 6.66 5.30
C CYS A 124 -1.49 7.43 6.52
N ILE A 125 -1.82 6.91 7.71
CA ILE A 125 -1.41 7.49 8.99
C ILE A 125 -0.22 6.69 9.50
N CYS A 126 0.96 7.31 9.55
CA CYS A 126 2.19 6.70 10.08
C CYS A 126 2.48 7.29 11.47
N ASP A 127 2.11 6.56 12.54
CA ASP A 127 2.28 6.93 13.95
C ASP A 127 3.33 6.02 14.60
N GLY A 128 4.60 6.44 14.55
CA GLY A 128 5.72 5.63 14.99
C GLY A 128 5.91 4.40 14.08
N ASP A 129 5.83 3.21 14.66
CA ASP A 129 5.91 1.92 13.95
C ASP A 129 4.52 1.38 13.53
N ARG A 130 3.45 2.16 13.71
CA ARG A 130 2.10 1.83 13.30
C ARG A 130 1.73 2.55 12.01
N ILE A 131 1.14 1.83 11.07
CA ILE A 131 0.61 2.37 9.82
C ILE A 131 -0.86 1.98 9.70
N THR A 132 -1.72 2.95 9.42
CA THR A 132 -3.15 2.74 9.16
C THR A 132 -3.50 3.26 7.77
N ASN A 133 -4.03 2.39 6.91
CA ASN A 133 -4.52 2.75 5.58
C ASN A 133 -6.04 2.95 5.64
N ILE A 134 -6.49 4.09 5.13
CA ILE A 134 -7.90 4.49 5.10
C ILE A 134 -8.26 4.83 3.66
N VAL A 135 -9.36 4.26 3.16
CA VAL A 135 -9.87 4.50 1.80
C VAL A 135 -11.29 4.99 1.92
N ASN A 136 -11.59 6.16 1.35
CA ASN A 136 -12.90 6.81 1.40
C ASN A 136 -13.51 6.88 2.82
N GLY A 137 -12.66 7.06 3.84
CA GLY A 137 -13.06 7.15 5.26
C GLY A 137 -13.19 5.81 5.99
N VAL A 138 -12.99 4.68 5.31
CA VAL A 138 -13.01 3.34 5.89
C VAL A 138 -11.57 2.90 6.18
N THR A 139 -11.27 2.49 7.42
CA THR A 139 -10.00 1.82 7.72
C THR A 139 -10.01 0.44 7.09
N VAL A 140 -9.16 0.22 6.10
CA VAL A 140 -9.09 -1.03 5.34
C VAL A 140 -7.95 -1.92 5.81
N ASN A 141 -6.86 -1.34 6.33
CA ASN A 141 -5.72 -2.10 6.83
C ASN A 141 -4.98 -1.36 7.95
N GLU A 142 -4.35 -2.11 8.86
CA GLU A 142 -3.51 -1.59 9.92
C GLU A 142 -2.38 -2.57 10.24
N CYS A 143 -1.17 -2.04 10.42
CA CYS A 143 -0.01 -2.80 10.90
C CYS A 143 0.73 -2.06 12.00
N TYR A 144 1.54 -2.78 12.76
CA TYR A 144 2.41 -2.28 13.83
C TYR A 144 3.71 -3.10 13.88
N ASP A 145 4.66 -2.71 14.75
CA ASP A 145 6.03 -3.25 14.74
C ASP A 145 6.69 -3.15 13.35
N ALA A 146 6.39 -2.09 12.60
CA ALA A 146 6.97 -1.84 11.29
C ALA A 146 8.49 -1.66 11.38
N LEU A 147 9.22 -2.42 10.57
CA LEU A 147 10.66 -2.32 10.42
C LEU A 147 10.98 -2.18 8.92
N PRO A 148 11.67 -1.11 8.49
CA PRO A 148 11.98 0.10 9.27
C PRO A 148 10.72 0.91 9.63
N SER A 149 10.74 1.60 10.78
CA SER A 149 9.64 2.48 11.23
C SER A 149 9.74 3.92 10.73
N ALA A 150 10.78 4.26 9.96
CA ALA A 150 11.00 5.61 9.44
C ALA A 150 11.74 5.63 8.10
N GLY A 151 11.39 6.62 7.27
CA GLY A 151 12.02 6.88 5.98
C GLY A 151 11.50 8.16 5.31
N LYS A 152 12.14 8.57 4.20
CA LYS A 152 11.65 9.31 3.03
C LYS A 152 10.23 8.85 2.65
N ILE A 153 9.55 9.53 1.73
CA ILE A 153 8.28 9.09 1.15
C ILE A 153 8.46 9.08 -0.37
N LEU A 154 7.83 8.13 -1.04
CA LEU A 154 7.91 7.94 -2.49
C LEU A 154 6.51 7.61 -3.01
N LEU A 155 6.26 7.97 -4.26
CA LEU A 155 5.07 7.62 -5.04
C LEU A 155 5.59 6.78 -6.22
N GLU A 156 5.13 5.54 -6.39
CA GLU A 156 5.36 4.77 -7.62
C GLU A 156 4.21 4.92 -8.62
N SER A 157 4.52 4.62 -9.86
CA SER A 157 3.57 4.18 -10.86
C SER A 157 4.20 2.99 -11.57
N GLU A 158 3.57 1.83 -11.50
CA GLU A 158 4.00 0.64 -12.23
C GLU A 158 2.98 0.31 -13.33
N GLY A 159 3.42 0.33 -14.59
CA GLY A 159 2.64 -0.15 -15.74
C GLY A 159 1.48 0.74 -16.22
N PHE A 160 0.87 1.57 -15.36
CA PHE A 160 -0.33 2.34 -15.70
C PHE A 160 -0.36 3.76 -15.12
N GLU A 161 -1.17 4.63 -15.71
CA GLU A 161 -1.27 6.03 -15.29
C GLU A 161 -2.02 6.20 -13.96
N ILE A 162 -1.50 7.11 -13.13
CA ILE A 162 -2.15 7.56 -11.91
C ILE A 162 -2.40 9.05 -12.03
N LEU A 163 -3.64 9.45 -11.81
CA LEU A 163 -4.01 10.86 -11.76
C LEU A 163 -4.11 11.30 -10.30
N VAL A 164 -3.35 12.33 -9.96
CA VAL A 164 -3.26 12.88 -8.61
C VAL A 164 -3.90 14.26 -8.61
N ARG A 165 -5.00 14.44 -7.87
CA ARG A 165 -5.62 15.76 -7.73
C ARG A 165 -5.07 16.56 -6.56
N ARG A 166 -4.78 15.88 -5.45
CA ARG A 166 -4.33 16.49 -4.20
C ARG A 166 -3.45 15.49 -3.45
N PHE A 167 -2.18 15.84 -3.31
CA PHE A 167 -1.23 15.13 -2.46
C PHE A 167 -0.81 16.05 -1.33
N GLU A 168 -1.08 15.63 -0.09
CA GLU A 168 -0.76 16.39 1.11
C GLU A 168 0.01 15.51 2.09
N LEU A 169 1.09 16.06 2.64
CA LEU A 169 1.86 15.44 3.70
C LEU A 169 1.83 16.36 4.92
N GLN A 170 1.32 15.85 6.04
CA GLN A 170 1.20 16.61 7.27
C GLN A 170 1.85 15.82 8.41
N PRO A 171 2.66 16.47 9.27
CA PRO A 171 3.15 15.81 10.48
C PRO A 171 1.97 15.51 11.41
N LEU A 172 2.02 14.35 12.08
CA LEU A 172 1.04 14.05 13.13
C LEU A 172 1.18 15.04 14.27
N ARG A 173 0.04 15.52 14.78
CA ARG A 173 0.03 16.32 16.00
C ARG A 173 0.47 15.44 17.15
N ARG A 174 1.48 15.89 17.92
CA ARG A 174 1.87 15.22 19.16
C ARG A 174 0.65 15.05 20.05
N ARG A 175 0.38 13.83 20.49
CA ARG A 175 -0.53 13.58 21.61
C ARG A 175 0.14 14.16 22.85
N SER A 176 -0.53 15.09 23.52
CA SER A 176 -0.09 15.75 24.77
C SER A 176 -0.18 14.81 25.96
#